data_AF-A0A7K1J589-F1
#
_entry.id   AF-A0A7K1J589-F1
#
_cell.length_a   1.000
_cell.length_b   1.000
_cell.length_c   1.000
_cell.angle_alpha   90.00
_cell.angle_beta   90.00
_cell.angle_gamma   90.00
#
_symmetry.space_group_name_H-M   'P 1'
#
loop_
_entity.id
_entity.type
_entity.pdbx_description
1 polymer ?
#
loop_
_entity_poly.entity_id
_entity_poly.type
_entity_poly.pdbx_seq_one_letter_code
_entity_poly.pdbx_strand_id
1 'polypeptide(L)'
;MERDSEVERNTQAELLLYMVNPATQGMGVGGKLWKALMHELRKEGVHSFFLHTDTTCDYMYYEYHGLKRVAERLHADHPEDDDQIYRLNYDMFVYRGDVPAAVQETPAK
;
A
#
# COMPACT_ATOMS: atom_id res chain seq x y z
N MET A 1 -10.25 -9.87 5.40
CA MET A 1 -9.16 -8.87 5.40
C MET A 1 -9.67 -7.49 5.81
N GLU A 2 -10.38 -6.74 4.96
CA GLU A 2 -10.88 -5.38 5.31
C GLU A 2 -11.76 -5.39 6.56
N ARG A 3 -12.77 -6.27 6.59
CA ARG A 3 -13.71 -6.44 7.71
C ARG A 3 -13.00 -6.75 9.03
N ASP A 4 -11.93 -7.54 8.97
CA ASP A 4 -11.19 -7.98 10.15
C ASP A 4 -10.21 -6.89 10.66
N SER A 5 -9.72 -6.05 9.73
CA SER A 5 -8.85 -4.91 10.05
C SER A 5 -9.59 -3.65 10.49
N GLU A 6 -10.90 -3.59 10.26
CA GLU A 6 -11.73 -2.37 10.40
C GLU A 6 -11.20 -1.15 9.63
N VAL A 7 -10.31 -1.35 8.64
CA VAL A 7 -9.53 -0.25 8.05
C VAL A 7 -10.42 0.76 7.33
N GLU A 8 -11.46 0.30 6.64
CA GLU A 8 -12.42 1.16 5.94
C GLU A 8 -13.17 2.09 6.89
N ARG A 9 -13.39 1.67 8.14
CA ARG A 9 -14.10 2.49 9.14
C ARG A 9 -13.19 3.53 9.78
N ASN A 10 -11.88 3.30 9.74
CA ASN A 10 -10.86 4.06 10.47
C ASN A 10 -9.93 4.87 9.53
N THR A 11 -10.31 4.98 8.24
CA THR A 11 -9.61 5.75 7.21
C THR A 11 -10.60 6.50 6.33
N GLN A 12 -10.14 7.53 5.62
CA GLN A 12 -11.02 8.39 4.80
C GLN A 12 -10.82 8.19 3.29
N ALA A 13 -9.77 7.47 2.90
CA ALA A 13 -9.42 7.26 1.50
C ALA A 13 -8.80 5.87 1.29
N GLU A 14 -8.98 5.36 0.07
CA GLU A 14 -8.31 4.16 -0.43
C GLU A 14 -7.40 4.54 -1.61
N LEU A 15 -6.16 4.07 -1.59
CA LEU A 15 -5.27 4.12 -2.75
C LEU A 15 -5.46 2.86 -3.59
N LEU A 16 -6.23 3.00 -4.67
CA LEU A 16 -6.59 1.88 -5.55
C LEU A 16 -5.44 1.43 -6.48
N LEU A 17 -4.63 2.38 -6.97
CA LEU A 17 -3.54 2.07 -7.90
C LEU A 17 -2.38 3.03 -7.72
N TYR A 18 -1.20 2.47 -7.54
CA TYR A 18 0.05 3.19 -7.50
C TYR A 18 1.10 2.39 -8.28
N MET A 19 1.44 2.89 -9.48
CA MET A 19 2.31 2.18 -10.41
C MET A 19 3.21 3.17 -11.15
N VAL A 20 4.44 2.74 -11.42
CA VAL A 20 5.39 3.45 -12.28
C VAL A 20 5.91 2.48 -13.34
N ASN A 21 6.41 3.02 -14.45
CA ASN A 21 7.07 2.18 -15.45
C ASN A 21 8.33 1.53 -14.83
N PRO A 22 8.53 0.20 -14.96
CA PRO A 22 9.72 -0.48 -14.43
C PRO A 22 11.04 0.15 -14.88
N ALA A 23 11.11 0.72 -16.09
CA ALA A 23 12.27 1.43 -16.60
C ALA A 23 12.65 2.69 -15.79
N THR A 24 11.81 3.11 -14.83
CA THR A 24 12.04 4.28 -13.97
C THR A 24 12.46 3.92 -12.54
N GLN A 25 12.62 2.63 -12.23
CA GLN A 25 13.07 2.17 -10.92
C GLN A 25 14.44 2.77 -10.58
N GLY A 26 14.62 3.19 -9.33
CA GLY A 26 15.85 3.85 -8.85
C GLY A 26 16.04 5.30 -9.31
N MET A 27 15.17 5.85 -10.18
CA MET A 27 15.28 7.23 -10.69
C MET A 27 14.53 8.26 -9.83
N GLY A 28 13.92 7.84 -8.71
CA GLY A 28 13.16 8.71 -7.81
C GLY A 28 11.77 9.12 -8.33
N VAL A 29 11.28 8.53 -9.43
CA VAL A 29 9.95 8.82 -10.00
C VAL A 29 8.83 8.43 -9.03
N GLY A 30 8.88 7.23 -8.46
CA GLY A 30 7.93 6.78 -7.44
C GLY A 30 7.88 7.74 -6.24
N GLY A 31 9.03 8.06 -5.65
CA GLY A 31 9.10 8.99 -4.52
C GLY A 31 8.50 10.37 -4.80
N LYS A 32 8.67 10.91 -6.02
CA LYS A 32 8.01 12.17 -6.44
C LYS A 32 6.49 12.01 -6.54
N LEU A 33 6.02 10.93 -7.16
CA LEU A 33 4.59 10.62 -7.24
C LEU A 33 3.97 10.43 -5.86
N TRP A 34 4.68 9.76 -4.94
CA TRP A 34 4.24 9.55 -3.56
C TRP A 34 4.08 10.86 -2.79
N LYS A 35 5.06 11.77 -2.92
CA LYS A 35 4.97 13.12 -2.32
C LYS A 35 3.78 13.90 -2.87
N ALA A 36 3.53 13.81 -4.18
CA ALA A 36 2.36 14.44 -4.80
C ALA A 36 1.04 13.84 -4.28
N LEU A 37 0.94 12.52 -4.18
CA LEU A 37 -0.21 11.84 -3.59
C LEU A 37 -0.47 12.31 -2.15
N MET A 38 0.55 12.32 -1.29
CA MET A 38 0.43 12.79 0.09
C MET A 38 0.04 14.28 0.17
N HIS A 39 0.44 15.09 -0.82
CA HIS A 39 0.03 16.49 -0.90
C HIS A 39 -1.47 16.62 -1.20
N GLU A 40 -1.98 15.91 -2.21
CA GLU A 40 -3.39 15.95 -2.57
C GLU A 40 -4.28 15.39 -1.46
N LEU A 41 -3.93 14.24 -0.86
CA LEU A 41 -4.70 13.68 0.27
C LEU A 41 -4.85 14.70 1.41
N ARG A 42 -3.77 15.37 1.79
CA ARG A 42 -3.78 16.38 2.85
C ARG A 42 -4.65 17.59 2.48
N LYS A 43 -4.58 18.04 1.24
CA LYS A 43 -5.37 19.16 0.72
C LYS A 43 -6.88 18.85 0.77
N GLU A 44 -7.25 17.60 0.56
CA GLU A 44 -8.62 17.09 0.71
C GLU A 44 -9.01 16.76 2.17
N GLY A 45 -8.16 17.08 3.16
CA GLY A 45 -8.45 16.82 4.57
C GLY A 45 -8.35 15.35 4.98
N VAL A 46 -7.74 14.51 4.15
CA VAL A 46 -7.46 13.11 4.50
C VAL A 46 -6.26 13.07 5.46
N HIS A 47 -6.47 12.47 6.64
CA HIS A 47 -5.47 12.20 7.66
C HIS A 47 -5.01 10.73 7.68
N SER A 48 -5.81 9.81 7.14
CA SER A 48 -5.44 8.40 7.03
C SER A 48 -6.09 7.74 5.82
N PHE A 49 -5.35 6.82 5.21
CA PHE A 49 -5.76 6.05 4.03
C PHE A 49 -5.33 4.60 4.17
N PHE A 50 -5.82 3.75 3.27
CA PHE A 50 -5.37 2.36 3.17
C PHE A 50 -5.13 1.94 1.72
N LEU A 51 -4.49 0.79 1.55
CA LEU A 51 -4.31 0.15 0.26
C LEU A 51 -4.24 -1.36 0.40
N HIS A 52 -4.57 -2.02 -0.70
CA HIS A 52 -4.35 -3.44 -0.94
C HIS A 52 -3.10 -3.64 -1.78
N THR A 53 -2.31 -4.66 -1.47
CA THR A 53 -1.14 -5.07 -2.26
C THR A 53 -0.91 -6.56 -2.09
N ASP A 54 -0.09 -7.14 -2.95
CA ASP A 54 0.34 -8.53 -2.85
C ASP A 54 1.86 -8.66 -3.06
N THR A 55 2.38 -9.88 -2.97
CA THR A 55 3.81 -10.19 -3.15
C THR A 55 4.29 -10.10 -4.60
N THR A 56 3.40 -9.86 -5.58
CA THR A 56 3.80 -9.54 -6.96
C THR A 56 4.16 -8.06 -7.13
N CYS A 57 3.83 -7.22 -6.14
CA CYS A 57 4.19 -5.81 -6.07
C CYS A 57 5.45 -5.56 -5.20
N ASP A 58 6.01 -4.34 -5.29
CA ASP A 58 7.07 -3.85 -4.41
C ASP A 58 6.52 -3.48 -3.01
N TYR A 59 5.81 -4.38 -2.32
CA TYR A 59 5.05 -4.06 -1.09
C TYR A 59 5.92 -3.49 0.06
N MET A 60 7.20 -3.87 0.12
CA MET A 60 8.17 -3.31 1.07
C MET A 60 8.35 -1.78 0.92
N TYR A 61 8.01 -1.22 -0.25
CA TYR A 61 7.96 0.22 -0.47
C TYR A 61 7.02 0.93 0.52
N TYR A 62 5.90 0.31 0.85
CA TYR A 62 4.93 0.87 1.78
C TYR A 62 5.44 0.85 3.22
N GLU A 63 6.11 -0.22 3.64
CA GLU A 63 6.78 -0.31 4.94
C GLU A 63 7.88 0.73 5.08
N TYR A 64 8.67 0.92 4.02
CA TYR A 64 9.70 1.95 3.96
C TYR A 64 9.11 3.37 4.12
N HIS A 65 7.89 3.60 3.64
CA HIS A 65 7.15 4.85 3.82
C HIS A 65 6.34 4.91 5.12
N GLY A 66 6.55 3.96 6.04
CA GLY A 66 5.95 3.97 7.38
C GLY A 66 4.50 3.50 7.43
N LEU A 67 3.99 2.88 6.37
CA LEU A 67 2.65 2.26 6.40
C LEU A 67 2.69 1.02 7.30
N LYS A 68 1.60 0.80 8.03
CA LYS A 68 1.43 -0.34 8.92
C LYS A 68 0.62 -1.41 8.22
N ARG A 69 1.14 -2.64 8.16
CA ARG A 69 0.35 -3.80 7.75
C ARG A 69 -0.72 -4.06 8.82
N VAL A 70 -2.00 -4.00 8.45
CA VAL A 70 -3.14 -4.13 9.37
C VAL A 70 -3.95 -5.40 9.15
N ALA A 71 -3.77 -6.05 8.00
CA ALA A 71 -4.23 -7.41 7.74
C ALA A 71 -3.33 -8.08 6.71
N GLU A 72 -3.34 -9.41 6.74
CA GLU A 72 -2.68 -10.25 5.76
C GLU A 72 -3.49 -11.51 5.50
N ARG A 73 -3.30 -12.07 4.32
CA ARG A 73 -3.75 -13.40 3.93
C ARG A 73 -2.57 -14.09 3.26
N LEU A 74 -2.01 -15.08 3.95
CA LEU A 74 -0.85 -15.81 3.46
C LEU A 74 -1.32 -16.97 2.59
N HIS A 75 -0.71 -17.15 1.43
CA HIS A 75 -1.02 -18.26 0.54
C HIS A 75 -0.75 -19.61 1.21
N ALA A 76 0.25 -19.68 2.10
CA ALA A 76 0.58 -20.89 2.86
C ALA A 76 -0.58 -21.42 3.73
N ASP A 77 -1.49 -20.53 4.16
CA ASP A 77 -2.68 -20.91 4.95
C ASP A 77 -3.86 -21.34 4.06
N HIS A 78 -3.72 -21.21 2.74
CA HIS A 78 -4.75 -21.41 1.73
C HIS A 78 -4.27 -22.22 0.51
N PRO A 79 -3.74 -23.44 0.71
CA PRO A 79 -3.25 -24.27 -0.39
C PRO A 79 -4.35 -24.65 -1.40
N GLU A 80 -5.64 -24.55 -1.03
CA GLU A 80 -6.78 -24.76 -1.93
C GLU A 80 -6.82 -23.79 -3.13
N ASP A 81 -6.08 -22.68 -3.10
CA ASP A 81 -6.03 -21.70 -4.18
C ASP A 81 -5.22 -22.17 -5.41
N ASP A 82 -4.34 -23.17 -5.24
CA ASP A 82 -3.47 -23.69 -6.32
C ASP A 82 -4.27 -24.36 -7.46
N ASP A 83 -5.40 -24.95 -7.10
CA ASP A 83 -6.28 -25.69 -8.00
C ASP A 83 -7.34 -24.78 -8.67
N GLN A 84 -7.38 -23.48 -8.32
CA GLN A 84 -8.35 -22.54 -8.89
C GLN A 84 -7.90 -21.95 -10.22
N ILE A 85 -8.87 -21.62 -11.09
CA ILE A 85 -8.63 -21.04 -12.43
C ILE A 85 -7.76 -19.78 -12.39
N TYR A 86 -7.90 -18.95 -11.35
CA TYR A 86 -7.16 -17.69 -11.21
C TYR A 86 -5.85 -17.80 -10.44
N ARG A 87 -5.56 -18.96 -9.81
CA ARG A 87 -4.34 -19.26 -9.01
C ARG A 87 -3.84 -18.07 -8.18
N LEU A 88 -4.42 -17.88 -7.00
CA LEU A 88 -3.98 -16.86 -6.05
C LEU A 88 -2.76 -17.37 -5.24
N ASN A 89 -1.65 -17.61 -5.93
CA ASN A 89 -0.42 -18.16 -5.33
C ASN A 89 0.51 -17.07 -4.74
N TYR A 90 -0.09 -16.00 -4.23
CA TYR A 90 0.61 -14.84 -3.67
C TYR A 90 -0.05 -14.43 -2.35
N ASP A 91 0.77 -13.88 -1.45
CA ASP A 91 0.26 -13.33 -0.19
C ASP A 91 -0.36 -11.97 -0.46
N MET A 92 -1.47 -11.68 0.22
CA MET A 92 -2.15 -10.41 0.14
C MET A 92 -2.00 -9.65 1.45
N PHE A 93 -1.83 -8.34 1.35
CA PHE A 93 -1.64 -7.45 2.49
C PHE A 93 -2.56 -6.24 2.39
N VAL A 94 -3.03 -5.78 3.55
CA VAL A 94 -3.70 -4.49 3.71
C VAL A 94 -2.80 -3.60 4.54
N TYR A 95 -2.48 -2.43 3.99
CA TYR A 95 -1.69 -1.41 4.68
C TYR A 95 -2.53 -0.19 5.03
N ARG A 96 -2.31 0.36 6.22
CA ARG A 96 -2.83 1.67 6.66
C ARG A 96 -1.70 2.69 6.68
N GLY A 97 -1.92 3.85 6.08
CA GLY A 97 -1.02 5.00 6.12
C GLY A 97 -1.64 6.20 6.83
N ASP A 98 -0.82 6.94 7.56
CA ASP A 98 -1.16 8.27 8.05
C ASP A 98 -0.65 9.31 7.04
N VAL A 99 -1.46 10.32 6.74
CA VAL A 99 -1.03 11.46 5.92
C VAL A 99 -0.29 12.43 6.84
N PRO A 100 1.00 12.70 6.63
CA PRO A 100 1.76 13.56 7.53
C PRO A 100 1.15 14.96 7.63
N ALA A 101 1.35 15.68 8.74
CA ALA A 101 0.94 17.09 8.84
C ALA A 101 1.87 18.03 8.05
N ALA A 102 3.15 17.65 7.90
CA ALA A 102 4.18 18.38 7.16
C ALA A 102 4.89 17.46 6.14
N VAL A 103 5.63 18.01 5.18
CA VAL A 103 6.45 17.21 4.27
C VAL A 103 7.54 16.51 5.07
N GLN A 104 7.46 15.19 5.19
CA GLN A 104 8.56 14.40 5.74
C GLN A 104 9.63 14.23 4.66
N GLU A 105 10.89 14.48 5.01
CA GLU A 105 12.01 14.03 4.20
C GLU A 105 12.06 12.50 4.31
N THR A 106 11.91 11.83 3.18
CA THR A 106 12.15 10.39 3.11
C THR A 106 13.61 10.13 3.49
N PRO A 107 13.93 9.13 4.34
CA PRO A 107 15.32 8.79 4.63
C PRO A 107 16.09 8.57 3.32
N ALA A 108 17.36 8.98 3.28
CA ALA A 108 18.23 8.60 2.19
C ALA A 108 18.48 7.08 2.25
N LYS A 109 18.46 6.43 1.09
CA LYS A 109 18.87 5.03 0.93
C LYS A 109 20.36 4.87 1.21
#